data_AF-A0A0B1SKP3-F1
#
_entry.id   AF-A0A0B1SKP3-F1
#
_cell.length_a   1.000
_cell.length_b   1.000
_cell.length_c   1.000
_cell.angle_alpha   90.00
_cell.angle_beta   90.00
_cell.angle_gamma   90.00
#
_symmetry.space_group_name_H-M   'P 1'
#
loop_
_entity.id
_entity.type
_entity.pdbx_description
1 polymer ?
#
loop_
_entity_poly.entity_id
_entity_poly.type
_entity_poly.pdbx_seq_one_letter_code
_entity_poly.pdbx_strand_id
1 'polypeptide(L)'
;MTLILEDQLWLMTAQHSVKWQKILYRRQPFPDNYSGGDEKFLSELKKNLSAVKYTYWEAVFGVARLVFHLNLIVLLYITFEYVFANVLTADILAIALISTSGLLYVLYAFLMTEAKIDFLDHFYTVIVLFLFGYATTPAIRTLTDTISTDTIFALSFITALISCVFHDYGINAPM
;
A
#
# COMPACT_ATOMS: atom_id res chain seq x y z
N MET A 1 -24.46 -63.82 -49.30
CA MET A 1 -24.39 -62.34 -49.42
C MET A 1 -24.93 -61.71 -48.13
N THR A 2 -24.34 -62.07 -46.99
CA THR A 2 -24.84 -61.73 -45.65
C THR A 2 -23.66 -61.54 -44.68
N LEU A 3 -22.56 -62.27 -44.90
CA LEU A 3 -21.32 -62.14 -44.13
C LEU A 3 -20.49 -60.86 -44.39
N ILE A 4 -20.76 -60.10 -45.47
CA ILE A 4 -20.04 -58.84 -45.76
C ILE A 4 -20.71 -57.64 -45.07
N LEU A 5 -21.98 -57.76 -44.67
CA LEU A 5 -22.73 -56.67 -44.02
C LEU A 5 -22.47 -56.60 -42.51
N GLU A 6 -22.15 -57.72 -41.86
CA GLU A 6 -21.83 -57.74 -40.42
C GLU A 6 -20.45 -57.12 -40.12
N ASP A 7 -19.43 -57.39 -40.94
CA ASP A 7 -18.10 -56.78 -40.76
C ASP A 7 -18.08 -55.26 -40.95
N GLN A 8 -18.99 -54.71 -41.77
CA GLN A 8 -19.20 -53.27 -41.87
C GLN A 8 -19.95 -52.69 -40.66
N LEU A 9 -20.74 -53.52 -39.95
CA LEU A 9 -21.46 -53.15 -38.73
C LEU A 9 -20.51 -53.06 -37.52
N TRP A 10 -19.46 -53.89 -37.48
CA TRP A 10 -18.46 -53.89 -36.40
C TRP A 10 -17.45 -52.71 -36.48
N LEU A 11 -17.20 -52.16 -37.68
CA LEU A 11 -16.39 -50.94 -37.83
C LEU A 11 -17.12 -49.67 -37.37
N MET A 12 -18.44 -49.74 -37.15
CA MET A 12 -19.26 -48.62 -36.66
C MET A 12 -19.39 -48.56 -35.13
N THR A 13 -18.92 -49.56 -34.38
CA THR A 13 -19.20 -49.68 -32.93
C THR A 13 -18.02 -49.45 -32.02
N ALA A 14 -16.81 -49.18 -32.54
CA ALA A 14 -15.72 -48.65 -31.72
C ALA A 14 -15.87 -47.12 -31.56
N GLN A 15 -16.99 -46.68 -31.00
CA GLN A 15 -17.18 -45.30 -30.54
C GLN A 15 -16.26 -45.11 -29.32
N HIS A 16 -14.96 -44.91 -29.56
CA HIS A 16 -14.05 -44.40 -28.56
C HIS A 16 -14.64 -43.05 -28.13
N SER A 17 -15.30 -43.01 -26.96
CA SER A 17 -15.88 -41.77 -26.46
C SER A 17 -14.73 -40.75 -26.34
N VAL A 18 -14.71 -39.78 -27.26
CA VAL A 18 -13.67 -38.76 -27.27
C VAL A 18 -13.94 -37.87 -26.08
N LYS A 19 -13.16 -38.03 -25.02
CA LYS A 19 -13.29 -37.21 -23.82
C LYS A 19 -12.86 -35.78 -24.14
N TRP A 20 -13.72 -34.81 -23.87
CA TRP A 20 -13.40 -33.39 -24.03
C TRP A 20 -12.14 -33.01 -23.25
N GLN A 21 -11.30 -32.18 -23.87
CA GLN A 21 -10.06 -31.65 -23.29
C GLN A 21 -10.02 -30.13 -23.39
N LYS A 22 -9.58 -29.45 -22.32
CA LYS A 22 -9.43 -27.98 -22.27
C LYS A 22 -8.18 -27.53 -23.04
N ILE A 23 -8.25 -27.53 -24.37
CA ILE A 23 -7.15 -27.17 -25.28
C ILE A 23 -7.69 -26.19 -26.33
N LEU A 24 -7.12 -24.99 -26.39
CA LEU A 24 -7.66 -23.86 -27.17
C LEU A 24 -7.71 -24.10 -28.69
N TYR A 25 -6.74 -24.84 -29.26
CA TYR A 25 -6.57 -24.95 -30.71
C TYR A 25 -6.78 -26.36 -31.29
N ARG A 26 -7.19 -27.33 -30.48
CA ARG A 26 -7.46 -28.69 -30.97
C ARG A 26 -8.92 -28.78 -31.39
N ARG A 27 -9.19 -29.11 -32.66
CA ARG A 27 -10.55 -29.44 -33.12
C ARG A 27 -11.06 -30.69 -32.39
N GLN A 28 -12.23 -30.58 -31.78
CA GLN A 28 -12.89 -31.66 -31.03
C GLN A 28 -14.35 -31.77 -31.48
N PRO A 29 -15.00 -32.94 -31.35
CA PRO A 29 -16.39 -33.15 -31.76
C PRO A 29 -17.38 -32.58 -30.73
N PHE A 30 -17.15 -31.36 -30.27
CA PHE A 30 -17.99 -30.64 -29.31
C PHE A 30 -18.27 -29.23 -29.85
N PRO A 31 -19.45 -28.65 -29.58
CA PRO A 31 -19.75 -27.26 -29.92
C PRO A 31 -18.72 -26.28 -29.35
N ASP A 32 -18.49 -25.14 -30.01
CA ASP A 32 -17.50 -24.15 -29.59
C ASP A 32 -17.75 -23.57 -28.18
N ASN A 33 -19.00 -23.61 -27.70
CA ASN A 33 -19.39 -23.16 -26.36
C ASN A 33 -19.36 -24.28 -25.30
N TYR A 34 -18.90 -25.49 -25.64
CA TYR A 34 -18.89 -26.62 -24.73
C TYR A 34 -17.66 -26.58 -23.82
N SER A 35 -17.90 -26.37 -22.52
CA SER A 35 -16.86 -26.28 -21.47
C SER A 35 -16.72 -27.56 -20.64
N GLY A 36 -16.90 -28.74 -21.24
CA GLY A 36 -16.80 -30.01 -20.53
C GLY A 36 -18.01 -30.35 -19.64
N GLY A 37 -19.13 -29.65 -19.83
CA GLY A 37 -20.39 -29.76 -19.07
C GLY A 37 -20.63 -28.57 -18.13
N ASP A 38 -21.90 -28.28 -17.82
CA ASP A 38 -22.30 -27.12 -17.01
C ASP A 38 -21.71 -27.17 -15.58
N GLU A 39 -21.59 -28.36 -15.00
CA GLU A 39 -21.05 -28.55 -13.65
C GLU A 39 -19.53 -28.31 -13.59
N LYS A 40 -18.79 -28.69 -14.63
CA LYS A 40 -17.32 -28.59 -14.65
C LYS A 40 -16.86 -27.15 -14.75
N PHE A 41 -17.45 -26.38 -15.65
CA PHE A 41 -17.13 -24.96 -15.82
C PHE A 41 -17.36 -24.16 -14.53
N LEU A 42 -18.50 -24.39 -13.87
CA LEU A 42 -18.84 -23.71 -12.63
C LEU A 42 -17.97 -24.17 -11.45
N SER A 43 -17.56 -25.44 -11.42
CA SER A 43 -16.66 -25.97 -10.40
C SER A 43 -15.24 -25.39 -10.47
N GLU A 44 -14.78 -25.00 -11.67
CA GLU A 44 -13.48 -24.36 -11.90
C GLU A 44 -13.51 -22.84 -11.64
N LEU A 45 -14.70 -22.28 -11.40
CA LEU A 45 -14.93 -20.86 -11.21
C LEU A 45 -14.48 -20.44 -9.80
N LYS A 46 -13.18 -20.20 -9.65
CA LYS A 46 -12.59 -19.70 -8.41
C LYS A 46 -12.97 -18.22 -8.21
N LYS A 47 -13.92 -17.94 -7.31
CA LYS A 47 -14.28 -16.58 -6.88
C LYS A 47 -13.47 -16.20 -5.64
N ASN A 48 -13.03 -14.94 -5.56
CA ASN A 48 -12.47 -14.35 -4.34
C ASN A 48 -11.24 -15.07 -3.75
N LEU A 49 -10.34 -15.58 -4.61
CA LEU A 49 -9.11 -16.24 -4.16
C LEU A 49 -8.21 -15.33 -3.31
N SER A 50 -8.31 -14.01 -3.50
CA SER A 50 -7.50 -13.00 -2.81
C SER A 50 -8.32 -12.15 -1.83
N ALA A 51 -9.51 -12.60 -1.42
CA ALA A 51 -10.30 -11.86 -0.43
C ALA A 51 -9.68 -12.00 0.97
N VAL A 52 -8.83 -11.05 1.31
CA VAL A 52 -8.24 -10.93 2.65
C VAL A 52 -9.34 -10.53 3.64
N LYS A 53 -9.59 -11.39 4.63
CA LYS A 53 -10.50 -11.10 5.73
C LYS A 53 -9.70 -10.44 6.86
N TYR A 54 -9.90 -9.15 7.06
CA TYR A 54 -9.30 -8.44 8.18
C TYR A 54 -10.12 -8.68 9.46
N THR A 55 -9.42 -8.88 10.58
CA THR A 55 -10.03 -8.80 11.90
C THR A 55 -10.41 -7.34 12.22
N TYR A 56 -11.35 -7.16 13.15
CA TYR A 56 -11.78 -5.83 13.57
C TYR A 56 -10.58 -4.95 13.98
N TRP A 57 -9.64 -5.49 14.75
CA TRP A 57 -8.48 -4.74 15.23
C TRP A 57 -7.50 -4.38 14.12
N GLU A 58 -7.24 -5.29 13.18
CA GLU A 58 -6.41 -4.97 12.01
C GLU A 58 -7.03 -3.84 11.19
N ALA A 59 -8.35 -3.86 10.99
CA ALA A 59 -9.07 -2.79 10.31
C ALA A 59 -8.97 -1.47 11.09
N VAL A 60 -9.16 -1.48 12.41
CA VAL A 60 -9.02 -0.28 13.26
C VAL A 60 -7.62 0.28 13.19
N PHE A 61 -6.58 -0.54 13.32
CA PHE A 61 -5.19 -0.09 13.22
C PHE A 61 -4.85 0.43 11.83
N GLY A 62 -5.41 -0.17 10.77
CA GLY A 62 -5.26 0.32 9.42
C GLY A 62 -5.86 1.71 9.22
N VAL A 63 -7.11 1.90 9.64
CA VAL A 63 -7.78 3.21 9.58
C VAL A 63 -7.07 4.23 10.47
N ALA A 64 -6.57 3.82 11.63
CA ALA A 64 -5.82 4.70 12.52
C ALA A 64 -4.59 5.30 11.84
N ARG A 65 -3.84 4.54 11.03
CA ARG A 65 -2.68 5.07 10.28
C ARG A 65 -3.08 6.21 9.33
N LEU A 66 -4.16 6.02 8.57
CA LEU A 66 -4.71 7.05 7.70
C LEU A 66 -5.09 8.30 8.50
N VAL A 67 -5.85 8.12 9.58
CA VAL A 67 -6.29 9.22 10.44
C VAL A 67 -5.10 9.94 11.07
N PHE A 68 -4.07 9.23 11.54
CA PHE A 68 -2.87 9.84 12.10
C PHE A 68 -2.12 10.69 11.07
N HIS A 69 -1.96 10.19 9.84
CA HIS A 69 -1.31 10.98 8.79
C HIS A 69 -2.11 12.24 8.45
N LEU A 70 -3.43 12.14 8.34
CA LEU A 70 -4.28 13.32 8.13
C LEU A 70 -4.20 14.32 9.29
N ASN A 71 -4.17 13.84 10.54
CA ASN A 71 -3.99 14.69 11.71
C ASN A 71 -2.63 15.40 11.70
N LEU A 72 -1.55 14.73 11.26
CA LEU A 72 -0.24 15.36 11.12
C LEU A 72 -0.24 16.47 10.07
N ILE A 73 -0.93 16.26 8.94
CA ILE A 73 -1.07 17.30 7.92
C ILE A 73 -1.85 18.49 8.48
N VAL A 74 -2.97 18.26 9.16
CA VAL A 74 -3.75 19.34 9.79
C VAL A 74 -2.90 20.08 10.83
N LEU A 75 -2.15 19.37 11.67
CA LEU A 75 -1.26 19.95 12.67
C LEU A 75 -0.16 20.81 12.03
N LEU A 76 0.39 20.38 10.89
CA LEU A 76 1.36 21.16 10.12
C LEU A 76 0.75 22.50 9.68
N TYR A 77 -0.47 22.50 9.14
CA TYR A 77 -1.15 23.74 8.73
C TYR A 77 -1.48 24.66 9.91
N ILE A 78 -1.99 24.10 11.01
CA ILE A 78 -2.25 24.88 12.23
C ILE A 78 -0.94 25.52 12.71
N THR A 79 0.14 24.75 12.78
CA THR A 79 1.45 25.27 13.21
C THR A 79 1.96 26.36 12.26
N PHE A 80 1.84 26.12 10.94
CA PHE A 80 2.24 27.07 9.91
C PHE A 80 1.49 28.40 10.06
N GLU A 81 0.17 28.38 10.21
CA GLU A 81 -0.65 29.59 10.42
C GLU A 81 -0.25 30.34 11.70
N TYR A 82 -0.01 29.62 12.80
CA TYR A 82 0.39 30.23 14.08
C TYR A 82 1.78 30.89 14.00
N VAL A 83 2.71 30.29 13.26
CA VAL A 83 4.03 30.88 12.98
C VAL A 83 3.89 32.08 12.03
N PHE A 84 3.09 31.96 10.97
CA PHE A 84 2.85 33.02 10.00
C PHE A 84 2.20 34.27 10.64
N ALA A 85 1.26 34.05 11.57
CA ALA A 85 0.61 35.11 12.33
C ALA A 85 1.51 35.72 13.44
N ASN A 86 2.77 35.27 13.57
CA ASN A 86 3.69 35.65 14.65
C ASN A 86 3.15 35.41 16.07
N VAL A 87 2.19 34.49 16.23
CA VAL A 87 1.66 34.08 17.54
C VAL A 87 2.63 33.10 18.21
N LEU A 88 3.24 32.22 17.40
CA LEU A 88 4.20 31.22 17.85
C LEU A 88 5.60 31.55 17.34
N THR A 89 6.52 31.87 18.26
CA THR A 89 7.92 32.09 17.94
C THR A 89 8.63 30.78 17.59
N ALA A 90 9.57 30.83 16.64
CA ALA A 90 10.35 29.67 16.20
C ALA A 90 11.08 28.96 17.36
N ASP A 91 11.59 29.72 18.35
CA ASP A 91 12.28 29.15 19.51
C ASP A 91 11.36 28.29 20.39
N ILE A 92 10.14 28.79 20.65
CA ILE A 92 9.14 28.07 21.45
C ILE A 92 8.71 26.80 20.72
N LEU A 93 8.48 26.90 19.40
CA LEU A 93 8.15 25.76 18.56
C LEU A 93 9.28 24.72 18.58
N ALA A 94 10.54 25.13 18.45
CA ALA A 94 11.69 24.23 18.49
C ALA A 94 11.80 23.51 19.83
N ILE A 95 11.66 24.24 20.96
CA ILE A 95 11.67 23.64 22.30
C ILE A 95 10.52 22.64 22.47
N ALA A 96 9.31 22.99 22.01
CA ALA A 96 8.15 22.11 22.09
C ALA A 96 8.34 20.83 21.27
N LEU A 97 8.89 20.93 20.04
CA LEU A 97 9.15 19.76 19.20
C LEU A 97 10.26 18.87 19.76
N ILE A 98 11.37 19.46 20.23
CA ILE A 98 12.48 18.71 20.82
C ILE A 98 12.03 18.00 22.11
N SER A 99 11.30 18.70 22.98
CA SER A 99 10.80 18.11 24.23
C SER A 99 9.79 17.00 23.97
N THR A 100 8.85 17.19 23.04
CA THR A 100 7.86 16.17 22.67
C THR A 100 8.55 14.95 22.05
N SER A 101 9.53 15.15 21.16
CA SER A 101 10.30 14.05 20.56
C SER A 101 11.09 13.27 21.62
N GLY A 102 11.74 13.97 22.56
CA GLY A 102 12.47 13.33 23.65
C GLY A 102 11.55 12.53 24.56
N LEU A 103 10.39 13.08 24.93
CA LEU A 103 9.37 12.39 25.73
C LEU A 103 8.89 11.12 25.03
N LEU A 104 8.55 11.21 23.74
CA LEU A 104 8.10 10.06 22.95
C LEU A 104 9.19 8.99 22.84
N TYR A 105 10.47 9.37 22.70
CA TYR A 105 11.57 8.43 22.69
C TYR A 105 11.75 7.70 24.03
N VAL A 106 11.62 8.42 25.15
CA VAL A 106 11.66 7.81 26.49
C VAL A 106 10.49 6.86 26.70
N LEU A 107 9.28 7.26 26.29
CA LEU A 107 8.09 6.39 26.34
C LEU A 107 8.27 5.16 25.45
N TYR A 108 8.81 5.33 24.24
CA TYR A 108 9.15 4.23 23.35
C TYR A 108 10.14 3.26 24.01
N ALA A 109 11.21 3.77 24.60
CA ALA A 109 12.21 2.95 25.28
C ALA A 109 11.65 2.20 26.48
N PHE A 110 10.71 2.80 27.22
CA PHE A 110 10.04 2.15 28.34
C PHE A 110 9.05 1.06 27.87
N LEU A 111 8.23 1.35 26.85
CA LEU A 111 7.19 0.44 26.35
C LEU A 111 7.76 -0.75 25.57
N MET A 112 8.89 -0.56 24.86
CA MET A 112 9.56 -1.61 24.09
C MET A 112 10.64 -2.31 24.92
N THR A 113 10.27 -2.84 26.09
CA THR A 113 11.19 -3.46 27.07
C THR A 113 11.99 -4.64 26.49
N GLU A 114 11.44 -5.35 25.50
CA GLU A 114 12.07 -6.54 24.89
C GLU A 114 13.00 -6.23 23.70
N ALA A 115 13.02 -4.98 23.22
CA ALA A 115 13.86 -4.59 22.10
C ALA A 115 15.25 -4.19 22.60
N LYS A 116 16.31 -4.76 22.00
CA LYS A 116 17.67 -4.24 22.19
C LYS A 116 17.78 -2.90 21.46
N ILE A 117 17.61 -1.81 22.19
CA ILE A 117 17.71 -0.46 21.64
C ILE A 117 19.19 -0.12 21.45
N ASP A 118 19.60 0.11 20.20
CA ASP A 118 20.94 0.63 19.89
C ASP A 118 20.93 2.16 19.93
N PHE A 119 21.24 2.71 21.10
CA PHE A 119 21.26 4.15 21.31
C PHE A 119 22.33 4.86 20.48
N LEU A 120 23.45 4.20 20.15
CA LEU A 120 24.54 4.85 19.40
C LEU A 120 24.15 5.03 17.95
N ASP A 121 23.51 4.04 17.34
CA ASP A 121 23.01 4.12 15.98
C ASP A 121 21.92 5.19 15.83
N HIS A 122 20.98 5.23 16.78
CA HIS A 122 19.94 6.28 16.81
C HIS A 122 20.56 7.68 16.97
N PHE A 123 21.55 7.83 17.87
CA PHE A 123 22.22 9.11 18.09
C PHE A 123 23.04 9.55 16.87
N TYR A 124 23.75 8.61 16.22
CA TYR A 124 24.46 8.86 14.98
C TYR A 124 23.50 9.37 13.89
N THR A 125 22.35 8.72 13.73
CA THR A 125 21.30 9.14 12.79
C THR A 125 20.83 10.56 13.07
N VAL A 126 20.58 10.90 14.34
CA VAL A 126 20.19 12.26 14.74
C VAL A 126 21.26 13.29 14.35
N ILE A 127 22.54 13.03 14.66
CA ILE A 127 23.64 13.93 14.28
C ILE A 127 23.71 14.13 12.77
N VAL A 128 23.64 13.04 12.00
CA VAL A 128 23.72 13.10 10.54
C VAL A 128 22.58 13.94 9.97
N LEU A 129 21.35 13.76 10.47
CA LEU A 129 20.19 14.55 10.04
C LEU A 129 20.36 16.04 10.38
N PHE A 130 20.84 16.37 11.59
CA PHE A 130 21.10 17.76 11.97
C PHE A 130 22.18 18.41 11.12
N LEU A 131 23.28 17.69 10.87
CA LEU A 131 24.39 18.19 10.06
C LEU A 131 23.95 18.42 8.61
N PHE A 132 23.20 17.47 8.04
CA PHE A 132 22.63 17.62 6.70
C PHE A 132 21.64 18.79 6.60
N GLY A 133 20.73 18.92 7.58
CA GLY A 133 19.78 20.03 7.63
C GLY A 133 20.48 21.38 7.74
N TYR A 134 21.50 21.48 8.60
CA TYR A 134 22.31 22.69 8.74
C TYR A 134 23.07 23.03 7.45
N ALA A 135 23.72 22.05 6.83
CA ALA A 135 24.45 22.23 5.57
C ALA A 135 23.54 22.70 4.42
N THR A 136 22.27 22.27 4.41
CA THR A 136 21.30 22.61 3.36
C THR A 136 20.56 23.94 3.64
N THR A 137 20.65 24.46 4.87
CA THR A 137 20.00 25.72 5.27
C THR A 137 20.29 26.91 4.33
N PRO A 138 21.55 27.20 3.91
CA PRO A 138 21.80 28.31 2.98
C PRO A 138 21.15 28.11 1.61
N ALA A 139 21.08 26.87 1.11
CA ALA A 139 20.42 26.56 -0.16
C ALA A 139 18.91 26.78 -0.06
N ILE A 140 18.28 26.34 1.03
CA ILE A 140 16.85 26.56 1.27
C ILE A 140 16.55 28.06 1.37
N ARG A 141 17.37 28.82 2.11
CA ARG A 141 17.19 30.26 2.27
C ARG A 141 17.26 30.99 0.93
N THR A 142 18.32 30.77 0.17
CA THR A 142 18.52 31.44 -1.13
C THR A 142 17.42 31.13 -2.14
N LEU A 143 16.92 29.89 -2.16
CA LEU A 143 15.77 29.52 -3.00
C LEU A 143 14.47 30.17 -2.52
N THR A 144 14.24 30.23 -1.21
CA THR A 144 12.97 30.71 -0.64
C THR A 144 12.87 32.25 -0.62
N ASP A 145 14.00 32.97 -0.58
CA ASP A 145 14.03 34.45 -0.57
C ASP A 145 13.36 35.07 -1.81
N THR A 146 13.29 34.34 -2.92
CA THR A 146 12.69 34.81 -4.19
C THR A 146 11.23 34.40 -4.40
N ILE A 147 10.67 33.60 -3.49
CA ILE A 147 9.34 32.99 -3.61
C ILE A 147 8.29 33.89 -2.93
N SER A 148 7.12 34.02 -3.57
CA SER A 148 5.99 34.79 -3.03
C SER A 148 5.17 33.99 -2.01
N THR A 149 4.39 34.68 -1.17
CA THR A 149 3.51 34.04 -0.18
C THR A 149 2.45 33.15 -0.85
N ASP A 150 1.83 33.61 -1.93
CA ASP A 150 0.77 32.86 -2.63
C ASP A 150 1.31 31.52 -3.16
N THR A 151 2.55 31.53 -3.67
CA THR A 151 3.23 30.32 -4.11
C THR A 151 3.58 29.38 -2.96
N ILE A 152 3.89 29.88 -1.76
CA ILE A 152 4.13 29.04 -0.57
C ILE A 152 2.86 28.27 -0.19
N PHE A 153 1.71 28.95 -0.15
CA PHE A 153 0.41 28.31 0.13
C PHE A 153 0.02 27.30 -0.95
N ALA A 154 0.23 27.63 -2.23
CA ALA A 154 -0.05 26.71 -3.32
C ALA A 154 0.83 25.45 -3.26
N LEU A 155 2.14 25.62 -3.03
CA LEU A 155 3.09 24.52 -2.96
C LEU A 155 2.90 23.66 -1.71
N SER A 156 2.56 24.24 -0.56
CA SER A 156 2.25 23.47 0.65
C SER A 156 1.01 22.60 0.46
N PHE A 157 -0.03 23.14 -0.20
CA PHE A 157 -1.24 22.38 -0.53
C PHE A 157 -0.96 21.23 -1.50
N ILE A 158 -0.24 21.50 -2.59
CA ILE A 158 0.16 20.47 -3.55
C ILE A 158 1.02 19.40 -2.86
N THR A 159 1.97 19.79 -2.00
CA THR A 159 2.83 18.85 -1.27
C THR A 159 2.01 18.00 -0.29
N ALA A 160 1.04 18.57 0.40
CA ALA A 160 0.12 17.84 1.26
C ALA A 160 -0.72 16.82 0.47
N LEU A 161 -1.23 17.20 -0.70
CA LEU A 161 -1.95 16.28 -1.60
C LEU A 161 -1.05 15.15 -2.08
N ILE A 162 0.17 15.46 -2.53
CA ILE A 162 1.16 14.46 -2.92
C ILE A 162 1.44 13.51 -1.76
N SER A 163 1.63 14.03 -0.54
CA SER A 163 1.80 13.20 0.65
C SER A 163 0.61 12.27 0.86
N CYS A 164 -0.63 12.79 0.79
CA CYS A 164 -1.84 11.96 0.90
C CYS A 164 -1.94 10.87 -0.17
N VAL A 165 -1.50 11.12 -1.40
CA VAL A 165 -1.64 10.15 -2.50
C VAL A 165 -0.55 9.07 -2.44
N PHE A 166 0.68 9.45 -2.11
CA PHE A 166 1.84 8.54 -2.17
C PHE A 166 2.21 7.89 -0.85
N HIS A 167 1.59 8.28 0.27
CA HIS A 167 1.83 7.64 1.55
C HIS A 167 1.26 6.23 1.57
N ASP A 168 2.09 5.27 1.97
CA ASP A 168 1.67 3.88 2.09
C ASP A 168 0.81 3.68 3.34
N TYR A 169 -0.50 3.64 3.14
CA TYR A 169 -1.47 3.30 4.20
C TYR A 169 -1.70 1.79 4.32
N GLY A 170 -0.98 0.98 3.55
CA GLY A 170 -1.11 -0.46 3.52
C GLY A 170 -1.04 -1.06 4.92
N ILE A 171 -2.02 -1.90 5.23
CA ILE A 171 -1.91 -2.85 6.33
C ILE A 171 -1.10 -4.02 5.74
N ASN A 172 -0.06 -4.48 6.45
CA ASN A 172 0.69 -5.67 6.06
C ASN A 172 -0.30 -6.85 5.97
N ALA A 173 -0.84 -7.10 4.79
CA ALA A 173 -1.73 -8.21 4.55
C ALA A 173 -0.86 -9.48 4.51
N PRO A 174 -1.20 -10.54 5.27
CA PRO A 174 -0.56 -11.82 5.04
C PRO A 174 -0.88 -12.26 3.61
N MET A 175 0.18 -12.37 2.80
CA MET A 175 0.14 -12.93 1.44
C MET A 175 -0.10 -14.44 1.50
#